data_AF-A0A9Q5STP0-F1
#
_entry.id   AF-A0A9Q5STP0-F1
#
_cell.length_a   1.000
_cell.length_b   1.000
_cell.length_c   1.000
_cell.angle_alpha   90.00
_cell.angle_beta   90.00
_cell.angle_gamma   90.00
#
_symmetry.space_group_name_H-M   'P 1'
#
loop_
_entity.id
_entity.type
_entity.pdbx_description
1 polymer ?
#
loop_
_entity_poly.entity_id
_entity_poly.type
_entity_poly.pdbx_seq_one_letter_code
_entity_poly.pdbx_strand_id
1 'polypeptide(L)'
;MNNDLETTDIKAVKKDSSCFKYLPEERKTEGVSLAAIEVCPSNIRFVPEEKLTYEMVDLALSSDANQINNIPQSVQASELPFLFKDNEDLFQKLPKDSLTPELCIIAVKADGYNLEFVPEGLKTKDLCREALRASPDLGGGDAEILAHVPYPDVCLEGMKGYAAYVDCLDLIRMLRKEVITPEIADFAVAQNGHCLAAIPLHLQTEILSCQATLTSGNSALLSTTIREDIKTETAYRNGLDKDLFQSFLYIPKDKRSPGLCLTALKLFPEQVKLHPNVIPDYVRNGCNVFSLNLQMEQCTGEKFSNTQMENFYNGKPLKVKHFQILNKQLSNIVVKFDKNKEEFSFASLSQKQKKTRRI
;
A
#
# COMPACT_ATOMS: atom_id res chain seq x y z
N MET A 1 -51.78 -13.60 -44.24
CA MET A 1 -52.55 -14.23 -43.15
C MET A 1 -51.82 -14.17 -41.81
N ASN A 2 -50.52 -14.49 -41.71
CA ASN A 2 -49.78 -14.43 -40.42
C ASN A 2 -49.79 -13.06 -39.71
N ASN A 3 -49.64 -11.96 -40.45
CA ASN A 3 -49.50 -10.62 -39.84
C ASN A 3 -50.80 -10.11 -39.16
N ASP A 4 -51.96 -10.58 -39.62
CA ASP A 4 -53.27 -10.20 -39.05
C ASP A 4 -53.57 -10.95 -37.74
N LEU A 5 -53.15 -12.21 -37.67
CA LEU A 5 -53.24 -13.02 -36.44
C LEU A 5 -52.28 -12.49 -35.37
N GLU A 6 -51.04 -12.18 -35.74
CA GLU A 6 -50.06 -11.58 -34.84
C GLU A 6 -50.55 -10.24 -34.27
N THR A 7 -51.11 -9.37 -35.12
CA THR A 7 -51.72 -8.10 -34.69
C THR A 7 -52.89 -8.33 -33.73
N THR A 8 -53.68 -9.38 -33.96
CA THR A 8 -54.79 -9.76 -33.07
C THR A 8 -54.28 -10.24 -31.72
N ASP A 9 -53.22 -11.06 -31.72
CA ASP A 9 -52.61 -11.57 -30.50
C ASP A 9 -51.97 -10.47 -29.67
N ILE A 10 -51.25 -9.53 -30.31
CA ILE A 10 -50.71 -8.32 -29.67
C ILE A 10 -51.83 -7.51 -29.00
N LYS A 11 -52.95 -7.26 -29.70
CA LYS A 11 -54.09 -6.54 -29.11
C LYS A 11 -54.71 -7.29 -27.93
N ALA A 12 -54.77 -8.63 -28.00
CA ALA A 12 -55.30 -9.45 -26.93
C ALA A 12 -54.41 -9.40 -25.68
N VAL A 13 -53.09 -9.59 -25.82
CA VAL A 13 -52.16 -9.52 -24.68
C VAL A 13 -52.06 -8.12 -24.09
N LYS A 14 -52.19 -7.06 -24.91
CA LYS A 14 -52.24 -5.67 -24.41
C LYS A 14 -53.48 -5.36 -23.58
N LYS A 15 -54.59 -6.06 -23.86
CA LYS A 15 -55.83 -5.91 -23.08
C LYS A 15 -55.84 -6.77 -21.82
N ASP A 16 -55.33 -8.00 -21.92
CA ASP A 16 -55.23 -8.95 -20.81
C ASP A 16 -53.98 -9.81 -21.02
N SER A 17 -52.91 -9.49 -20.30
CA SER A 17 -51.62 -10.17 -20.42
C SER A 17 -51.66 -11.62 -19.95
N SER A 18 -52.67 -12.02 -19.17
CA SER A 18 -52.81 -13.38 -18.66
C SER A 18 -53.13 -14.41 -19.76
N CYS A 19 -53.62 -13.96 -20.92
CA CYS A 19 -53.92 -14.85 -22.05
C CYS A 19 -52.65 -15.39 -22.73
N PHE A 20 -51.51 -14.70 -22.61
CA PHE A 20 -50.25 -15.05 -23.27
C PHE A 20 -49.79 -16.48 -22.96
N LYS A 21 -49.93 -16.91 -21.69
CA LYS A 21 -49.52 -18.25 -21.25
C LYS A 21 -50.28 -19.39 -21.94
N TYR A 22 -51.46 -19.12 -22.49
CA TYR A 22 -52.30 -20.09 -23.17
C TYR A 22 -52.14 -20.08 -24.69
N LEU A 23 -51.35 -19.15 -25.25
CA LEU A 23 -51.07 -19.16 -26.68
C LEU A 23 -50.21 -20.39 -27.05
N PRO A 24 -50.50 -21.06 -28.18
CA PRO A 24 -49.61 -22.05 -28.77
C PRO A 24 -48.21 -21.46 -29.02
N GLU A 25 -47.17 -22.29 -28.93
CA GLU A 25 -45.79 -21.84 -29.08
C GLU A 25 -45.55 -21.12 -30.41
N GLU A 26 -46.18 -21.57 -31.50
CA GLU A 26 -46.06 -20.97 -32.83
C GLU A 26 -46.58 -19.53 -32.89
N ARG A 27 -47.52 -19.17 -32.00
CA ARG A 27 -48.14 -17.84 -31.92
C ARG A 27 -47.47 -16.92 -30.92
N LYS A 28 -46.56 -17.43 -30.09
CA LYS A 28 -45.64 -16.62 -29.29
C LYS A 28 -44.49 -16.15 -30.19
N THR A 29 -44.82 -15.33 -31.18
CA THR A 29 -43.82 -14.66 -32.02
C THR A 29 -43.04 -13.65 -31.18
N GLU A 30 -41.95 -13.14 -31.75
CA GLU A 30 -41.15 -12.10 -31.10
C GLU A 30 -41.98 -10.86 -30.74
N GLY A 31 -42.75 -10.33 -31.70
CA GLY A 31 -43.61 -9.17 -31.48
C GLY A 31 -44.70 -9.39 -30.43
N VAL A 32 -45.34 -10.56 -30.41
CA VAL A 32 -46.35 -10.90 -29.40
C VAL A 32 -45.72 -11.05 -28.02
N SER A 33 -44.55 -11.68 -27.94
CA SER A 33 -43.82 -11.90 -26.68
C SER A 33 -43.33 -10.59 -26.09
N LEU A 34 -42.75 -9.69 -26.89
CA LEU A 34 -42.38 -8.34 -26.48
C LEU A 34 -43.57 -7.56 -25.94
N ALA A 35 -44.70 -7.55 -26.66
CA ALA A 35 -45.92 -6.88 -26.21
C ALA A 35 -46.47 -7.48 -24.89
N ALA A 36 -46.33 -8.79 -24.68
CA ALA A 36 -46.75 -9.44 -23.45
C ALA A 36 -45.83 -9.10 -22.25
N ILE A 37 -44.53 -9.02 -22.47
CA ILE A 37 -43.52 -8.63 -21.46
C ILE A 37 -43.66 -7.15 -21.10
N GLU A 38 -43.89 -6.27 -22.09
CA GLU A 38 -44.14 -4.83 -21.90
C GLU A 38 -45.27 -4.57 -20.89
N VAL A 39 -46.33 -5.38 -20.94
CA VAL A 39 -47.47 -5.27 -20.00
C VAL A 39 -47.22 -5.96 -18.68
N CYS A 40 -46.55 -7.12 -18.70
CA CYS A 40 -46.21 -7.86 -17.49
C CYS A 40 -44.87 -8.60 -17.67
N PRO A 41 -43.77 -8.12 -17.05
CA PRO A 41 -42.44 -8.70 -17.20
C PRO A 41 -42.38 -10.20 -16.90
N SER A 42 -43.25 -10.67 -15.99
CA SER A 42 -43.36 -12.07 -15.61
C SER A 42 -43.75 -13.04 -16.73
N ASN A 43 -44.26 -12.52 -17.85
CA ASN A 43 -44.59 -13.31 -19.03
C ASN A 43 -43.36 -13.90 -19.74
N ILE A 44 -42.15 -13.40 -19.46
CA ILE A 44 -40.91 -13.96 -20.01
C ILE A 44 -40.78 -15.47 -19.74
N ARG A 45 -41.31 -15.95 -18.60
CA ARG A 45 -41.32 -17.37 -18.23
C ARG A 45 -42.09 -18.28 -19.18
N PHE A 46 -42.97 -17.71 -20.02
CA PHE A 46 -43.82 -18.44 -20.95
C PHE A 46 -43.34 -18.35 -22.40
N VAL A 47 -42.29 -17.57 -22.68
CA VAL A 47 -41.68 -17.49 -24.01
C VAL A 47 -40.86 -18.78 -24.24
N PRO A 48 -41.02 -19.46 -25.38
CA PRO A 48 -40.17 -20.60 -25.72
C PRO A 48 -38.70 -20.19 -25.74
N GLU A 49 -37.82 -21.04 -25.20
CA GLU A 49 -36.41 -20.71 -25.00
C GLU A 49 -35.72 -20.29 -26.30
N GLU A 50 -36.03 -20.97 -27.40
CA GLU A 50 -35.48 -20.70 -28.73
C GLU A 50 -35.94 -19.38 -29.35
N LYS A 51 -36.88 -18.68 -28.71
CA LYS A 51 -37.43 -17.39 -29.15
C LYS A 51 -37.08 -16.24 -28.21
N LEU A 52 -36.40 -16.51 -27.10
CA LEU A 52 -35.92 -15.45 -26.21
C LEU A 52 -34.80 -14.66 -26.91
N THR A 53 -34.96 -13.34 -26.95
CA THR A 53 -33.99 -12.42 -27.55
C THR A 53 -33.42 -11.48 -26.50
N TYR A 54 -32.28 -10.86 -26.82
CA TYR A 54 -31.68 -9.77 -26.02
C TYR A 54 -32.72 -8.73 -25.61
N GLU A 55 -33.54 -8.22 -26.54
CA GLU A 55 -34.51 -7.15 -26.26
C GLU A 55 -35.61 -7.59 -25.28
N MET A 56 -36.03 -8.86 -25.34
CA MET A 56 -37.00 -9.39 -24.38
C MET A 56 -36.40 -9.50 -22.98
N VAL A 57 -35.16 -9.97 -22.89
CA VAL A 57 -34.45 -10.14 -21.62
C VAL A 57 -34.17 -8.77 -21.00
N ASP A 58 -33.67 -7.82 -21.79
CA ASP A 58 -33.46 -6.43 -21.38
C ASP A 58 -34.75 -5.82 -20.84
N LEU A 59 -35.84 -5.86 -21.65
CA LEU A 59 -37.12 -5.27 -21.26
C LEU A 59 -37.65 -5.88 -19.95
N ALA A 60 -37.56 -7.20 -19.80
CA ALA A 60 -38.02 -7.88 -18.60
C ALA A 60 -37.22 -7.49 -17.36
N LEU A 61 -35.88 -7.50 -17.45
CA LEU A 61 -34.99 -7.22 -16.32
C LEU A 61 -34.95 -5.74 -15.95
N SER A 62 -34.96 -4.85 -16.96
CA SER A 62 -35.03 -3.40 -16.77
C SER A 62 -36.36 -2.97 -16.11
N SER A 63 -37.44 -3.72 -16.35
CA SER A 63 -38.75 -3.47 -15.72
C SER A 63 -38.87 -4.11 -14.33
N ASP A 64 -38.39 -5.33 -14.16
CA ASP A 64 -38.39 -6.06 -12.89
C ASP A 64 -37.24 -7.07 -12.81
N ALA A 65 -36.20 -6.72 -12.05
CA ALA A 65 -35.01 -7.54 -11.87
C ALA A 65 -35.31 -8.94 -11.26
N ASN A 66 -36.47 -9.14 -10.62
CA ASN A 66 -36.87 -10.47 -10.12
C ASN A 66 -37.10 -11.49 -11.26
N GLN A 67 -37.24 -11.02 -12.50
CA GLN A 67 -37.43 -11.89 -13.65
C GLN A 67 -36.18 -12.71 -14.02
N ILE A 68 -35.01 -12.42 -13.43
CA ILE A 68 -33.80 -13.22 -13.61
C ILE A 68 -34.03 -14.72 -13.35
N ASN A 69 -34.85 -15.05 -12.35
CA ASN A 69 -35.19 -16.44 -12.00
C ASN A 69 -36.10 -17.13 -13.04
N ASN A 70 -36.73 -16.37 -13.93
CA ASN A 70 -37.60 -16.86 -14.99
C ASN A 70 -36.88 -17.00 -16.34
N ILE A 71 -35.60 -16.62 -16.43
CA ILE A 71 -34.80 -16.71 -17.65
C ILE A 71 -33.98 -18.02 -17.58
N PRO A 72 -34.04 -18.89 -18.61
CA PRO A 72 -33.24 -20.11 -18.67
C PRO A 72 -31.73 -19.84 -18.57
N GLN A 73 -30.98 -20.74 -17.93
CA GLN A 73 -29.53 -20.58 -17.71
C GLN A 73 -28.72 -20.45 -19.01
N SER A 74 -29.15 -21.15 -20.07
CA SER A 74 -28.59 -21.05 -21.42
C SER A 74 -28.68 -19.62 -21.98
N VAL A 75 -29.85 -19.00 -21.85
CA VAL A 75 -30.13 -17.63 -22.26
C VAL A 75 -29.41 -16.63 -21.35
N GLN A 76 -29.33 -16.90 -20.04
CA GLN A 76 -28.53 -16.06 -19.13
C GLN A 76 -27.06 -16.03 -19.57
N ALA A 77 -26.50 -17.19 -19.92
CA ALA A 77 -25.12 -17.30 -20.36
C ALA A 77 -24.84 -16.61 -21.70
N SER A 78 -25.83 -16.53 -22.61
CA SER A 78 -25.67 -15.86 -23.90
C SER A 78 -25.95 -14.36 -23.83
N GLU A 79 -27.00 -13.93 -23.13
CA GLU A 79 -27.48 -12.53 -23.21
C GLU A 79 -26.93 -11.62 -22.10
N LEU A 80 -26.80 -12.11 -20.86
CA LEU A 80 -26.38 -11.27 -19.73
C LEU A 80 -24.99 -10.64 -19.87
N PRO A 81 -23.97 -11.28 -20.49
CA PRO A 81 -22.68 -10.63 -20.70
C PRO A 81 -22.80 -9.29 -21.44
N PHE A 82 -23.69 -9.20 -22.41
CA PHE A 82 -23.93 -7.98 -23.17
C PHE A 82 -24.74 -6.98 -22.34
N LEU A 83 -25.77 -7.45 -21.65
CA LEU A 83 -26.63 -6.59 -20.82
C LEU A 83 -25.87 -5.93 -19.66
N PHE A 84 -25.00 -6.67 -18.98
CA PHE A 84 -24.18 -6.09 -17.90
C PHE A 84 -23.17 -5.08 -18.42
N LYS A 85 -22.75 -5.19 -19.68
CA LYS A 85 -21.87 -4.23 -20.32
C LYS A 85 -22.60 -2.96 -20.75
N ASP A 86 -23.85 -3.10 -21.21
CA ASP A 86 -24.65 -1.97 -21.67
C ASP A 86 -25.36 -1.23 -20.53
N ASN A 87 -25.55 -1.90 -19.38
CA ASN A 87 -26.23 -1.37 -18.20
C ASN A 87 -25.46 -1.70 -16.91
N GLU A 88 -24.59 -0.78 -16.51
CA GLU A 88 -23.68 -0.90 -15.35
C GLU A 88 -24.45 -1.17 -14.03
N ASP A 89 -25.68 -0.67 -13.89
CA ASP A 89 -26.48 -0.83 -12.67
C ASP A 89 -27.25 -2.17 -12.61
N LEU A 90 -27.34 -2.91 -13.72
CA LEU A 90 -28.25 -4.05 -13.81
C LEU A 90 -27.92 -5.12 -12.76
N PHE A 91 -26.63 -5.47 -12.62
CA PHE A 91 -26.19 -6.48 -11.66
C PHE A 91 -26.49 -6.07 -10.22
N GLN A 92 -26.30 -4.79 -9.88
CA GLN A 92 -26.63 -4.24 -8.56
C GLN A 92 -28.14 -4.36 -8.23
N LYS A 93 -29.00 -4.23 -9.24
CA LYS A 93 -30.47 -4.29 -9.08
C LYS A 93 -31.00 -5.71 -8.90
N LEU A 94 -30.21 -6.74 -9.20
CA LEU A 94 -30.65 -8.13 -9.07
C LEU A 94 -30.96 -8.49 -7.60
N PRO A 95 -32.00 -9.29 -7.34
CA PRO A 95 -32.30 -9.77 -6.00
C PRO A 95 -31.12 -10.57 -5.43
N LYS A 96 -30.72 -10.29 -4.19
CA LYS A 96 -29.58 -10.96 -3.54
C LYS A 96 -29.70 -12.48 -3.51
N ASP A 97 -30.92 -13.00 -3.33
CA ASP A 97 -31.20 -14.44 -3.26
C ASP A 97 -31.12 -15.14 -4.63
N SER A 98 -31.06 -14.37 -5.73
CA SER A 98 -30.87 -14.89 -7.10
C SER A 98 -29.42 -14.95 -7.55
N LEU A 99 -28.49 -14.40 -6.77
CA LEU A 99 -27.07 -14.37 -7.12
C LEU A 99 -26.44 -15.76 -6.94
N THR A 100 -26.22 -16.44 -8.07
CA THR A 100 -25.50 -17.72 -8.11
C THR A 100 -24.01 -17.52 -8.44
N PRO A 101 -23.13 -18.50 -8.17
CA PRO A 101 -21.74 -18.44 -8.61
C PRO A 101 -21.59 -18.18 -10.11
N GLU A 102 -22.42 -18.82 -10.95
CA GLU A 102 -22.40 -18.69 -12.40
C GLU A 102 -22.77 -17.26 -12.83
N LEU A 103 -23.81 -16.70 -12.23
CA LEU A 103 -24.26 -15.33 -12.51
C LEU A 103 -23.21 -14.29 -12.09
N CYS A 104 -22.57 -14.48 -10.94
CA CYS A 104 -21.48 -13.63 -10.48
C CYS A 104 -20.28 -13.67 -11.44
N ILE A 105 -19.93 -14.85 -11.96
CA ILE A 105 -18.86 -14.99 -12.96
C ILE A 105 -19.22 -14.26 -14.25
N ILE A 106 -20.46 -14.38 -14.73
CA ILE A 106 -20.92 -13.68 -15.93
C ILE A 106 -20.81 -12.16 -15.75
N ALA A 107 -21.30 -11.62 -14.62
CA ALA A 107 -21.26 -10.19 -14.32
C ALA A 107 -19.83 -9.65 -14.21
N VAL A 108 -18.97 -10.34 -13.47
CA VAL A 108 -17.56 -9.93 -13.27
C VAL A 108 -16.76 -9.99 -14.57
N LYS A 109 -17.05 -10.93 -15.47
CA LYS A 109 -16.39 -10.99 -16.79
C LYS A 109 -16.85 -9.88 -17.73
N ALA A 110 -18.09 -9.41 -17.59
CA ALA A 110 -18.59 -8.29 -18.36
C ALA A 110 -17.96 -6.98 -17.91
N ASP A 111 -17.85 -6.79 -16.59
CA ASP A 111 -17.16 -5.67 -15.96
C ASP A 111 -16.61 -6.08 -14.58
N GLY A 112 -15.29 -5.93 -14.38
CA GLY A 112 -14.60 -6.25 -13.15
C GLY A 112 -15.14 -5.51 -11.91
N TYR A 113 -15.69 -4.30 -12.06
CA TYR A 113 -16.27 -3.52 -10.96
C TYR A 113 -17.50 -4.19 -10.33
N ASN A 114 -18.17 -5.10 -11.04
CA ASN A 114 -19.28 -5.88 -10.49
C ASN A 114 -18.89 -6.74 -9.27
N LEU A 115 -17.59 -6.96 -9.02
CA LEU A 115 -17.10 -7.61 -7.80
C LEU A 115 -17.59 -6.91 -6.52
N GLU A 116 -17.85 -5.60 -6.56
CA GLU A 116 -18.43 -4.85 -5.43
C GLU A 116 -19.76 -5.45 -4.96
N PHE A 117 -20.61 -5.85 -5.90
CA PHE A 117 -21.97 -6.33 -5.63
C PHE A 117 -22.06 -7.83 -5.35
N VAL A 118 -20.96 -8.58 -5.58
CA VAL A 118 -20.89 -10.01 -5.26
C VAL A 118 -20.91 -10.21 -3.74
N PRO A 119 -21.79 -11.05 -3.18
CA PRO A 119 -21.77 -11.39 -1.76
C PRO A 119 -20.43 -12.00 -1.33
N GLU A 120 -19.93 -11.66 -0.14
CA GLU A 120 -18.61 -12.12 0.34
C GLU A 120 -18.46 -13.67 0.31
N GLY A 121 -19.54 -14.42 0.57
CA GLY A 121 -19.52 -15.89 0.52
C GLY A 121 -19.37 -16.49 -0.89
N LEU A 122 -19.59 -15.68 -1.93
CA LEU A 122 -19.45 -16.08 -3.34
C LEU A 122 -18.16 -15.54 -3.98
N LYS A 123 -17.43 -14.64 -3.31
CA LYS A 123 -16.13 -14.16 -3.77
C LYS A 123 -15.11 -15.27 -3.61
N THR A 124 -14.75 -15.93 -4.71
CA THR A 124 -13.62 -16.87 -4.74
C THR A 124 -12.34 -16.16 -5.20
N LYS A 125 -11.18 -16.73 -4.91
CA LYS A 125 -9.89 -16.18 -5.40
C LYS A 125 -9.88 -16.03 -6.91
N ASP A 126 -10.41 -17.02 -7.63
CA ASP A 126 -10.43 -17.01 -9.09
C ASP A 126 -11.39 -15.95 -9.63
N LEU A 127 -12.54 -15.74 -8.98
CA LEU A 127 -13.45 -14.65 -9.33
C LEU A 127 -12.80 -13.28 -9.10
N CYS A 128 -12.11 -13.08 -7.98
CA CYS A 128 -11.38 -11.85 -7.72
C CYS A 128 -10.26 -11.60 -8.73
N ARG A 129 -9.52 -12.64 -9.14
CA ARG A 129 -8.52 -12.51 -10.20
C ARG A 129 -9.15 -12.18 -11.54
N GLU A 130 -10.30 -12.75 -11.85
CA GLU A 130 -11.05 -12.44 -13.06
C GLU A 130 -11.51 -10.99 -13.07
N ALA A 131 -11.99 -10.47 -11.94
CA ALA A 131 -12.36 -9.07 -11.80
C ALA A 131 -11.19 -8.14 -12.15
N LEU A 132 -10.00 -8.41 -11.62
CA LEU A 132 -8.81 -7.61 -11.92
C LEU A 132 -8.45 -7.64 -13.42
N ARG A 133 -8.69 -8.75 -14.11
CA ARG A 133 -8.42 -8.90 -15.56
C ARG A 133 -9.49 -8.26 -16.45
N ALA A 134 -10.73 -8.23 -15.97
CA ALA A 134 -11.88 -7.73 -16.70
C ALA A 134 -12.09 -6.21 -16.57
N SER A 135 -11.26 -5.54 -15.76
CA SER A 135 -11.27 -4.08 -15.62
C SER A 135 -10.94 -3.40 -16.96
N PRO A 136 -11.75 -2.43 -17.42
CA PRO A 136 -11.49 -1.71 -18.67
C PRO A 136 -10.23 -0.83 -18.57
N ASP A 137 -9.30 -1.03 -19.50
CA ASP A 137 -7.97 -0.39 -19.59
C ASP A 137 -8.06 1.14 -19.77
N LEU A 138 -8.34 1.89 -18.70
CA LEU A 138 -8.41 3.35 -18.71
C LEU A 138 -7.83 3.96 -17.41
N GLY A 139 -6.51 3.88 -17.26
CA GLY A 139 -5.74 4.87 -16.50
C GLY A 139 -5.96 4.88 -14.98
N GLY A 140 -5.55 3.82 -14.28
CA GLY A 140 -5.33 3.83 -12.83
C GLY A 140 -6.58 3.78 -11.95
N GLY A 141 -7.78 3.98 -12.50
CA GLY A 141 -9.07 3.82 -11.78
C GLY A 141 -9.35 2.36 -11.36
N ASP A 142 -8.78 1.39 -12.08
CA ASP A 142 -9.04 -0.05 -11.88
C ASP A 142 -8.57 -0.62 -10.54
N ALA A 143 -7.72 0.12 -9.81
CA ALA A 143 -7.23 -0.32 -8.52
C ALA A 143 -8.33 -0.33 -7.43
N GLU A 144 -9.45 0.39 -7.64
CA GLU A 144 -10.57 0.43 -6.68
C GLU A 144 -11.18 -0.96 -6.43
N ILE A 145 -11.10 -1.86 -7.41
CA ILE A 145 -11.54 -3.26 -7.29
C ILE A 145 -10.84 -3.95 -6.11
N LEU A 146 -9.61 -3.56 -5.77
CA LEU A 146 -8.86 -4.12 -4.64
C LEU A 146 -9.55 -3.90 -3.29
N ALA A 147 -10.38 -2.87 -3.14
CA ALA A 147 -11.17 -2.64 -1.93
C ALA A 147 -12.17 -3.79 -1.68
N HIS A 148 -12.59 -4.49 -2.74
CA HIS A 148 -13.58 -5.56 -2.69
C HIS A 148 -12.98 -6.97 -2.66
N VAL A 149 -11.65 -7.10 -2.77
CA VAL A 149 -10.93 -8.39 -2.74
C VAL A 149 -10.65 -8.83 -1.29
N PRO A 150 -11.11 -10.03 -0.84
CA PRO A 150 -10.92 -10.51 0.55
C PRO A 150 -9.64 -11.31 0.77
N TYR A 151 -8.78 -11.41 -0.24
CA TYR A 151 -7.66 -12.35 -0.26
C TYR A 151 -6.33 -11.62 -0.34
N PRO A 152 -5.48 -11.68 0.71
CA PRO A 152 -4.18 -10.99 0.73
C PRO A 152 -3.28 -11.32 -0.46
N ASP A 153 -3.22 -12.57 -0.88
CA ASP A 153 -2.38 -12.99 -2.01
C ASP A 153 -2.86 -12.37 -3.33
N VAL A 154 -4.18 -12.30 -3.54
CA VAL A 154 -4.76 -11.65 -4.72
C VAL A 154 -4.60 -10.13 -4.66
N CYS A 155 -4.75 -9.51 -3.48
CA CYS A 155 -4.46 -8.09 -3.29
C CYS A 155 -3.00 -7.78 -3.63
N LEU A 156 -2.05 -8.60 -3.18
CA LEU A 156 -0.62 -8.41 -3.49
C LEU A 156 -0.32 -8.60 -4.98
N GLU A 157 -0.94 -9.59 -5.64
CA GLU A 157 -0.86 -9.78 -7.10
C GLU A 157 -1.35 -8.51 -7.83
N GLY A 158 -2.53 -8.00 -7.45
CA GLY A 158 -3.10 -6.78 -8.02
C GLY A 158 -2.23 -5.55 -7.75
N MET A 159 -1.77 -5.34 -6.51
CA MET A 159 -0.87 -4.23 -6.18
C MET A 159 0.40 -4.26 -7.05
N LYS A 160 1.00 -5.43 -7.29
CA LYS A 160 2.16 -5.57 -8.17
C LYS A 160 1.84 -5.23 -9.62
N GLY A 161 0.64 -5.58 -10.09
CA GLY A 161 0.16 -5.23 -11.42
C GLY A 161 -0.01 -3.71 -11.60
N TYR A 162 -0.60 -3.04 -10.60
CA TYR A 162 -0.89 -1.60 -10.68
C TYR A 162 0.28 -0.69 -10.30
N ALA A 163 1.30 -1.20 -9.59
CA ALA A 163 2.43 -0.39 -9.10
C ALA A 163 3.24 0.32 -10.22
N ALA A 164 3.08 -0.07 -11.48
CA ALA A 164 3.69 0.63 -12.62
C ALA A 164 3.00 1.96 -12.97
N TYR A 165 1.76 2.16 -12.53
CA TYR A 165 0.90 3.28 -12.94
C TYR A 165 0.26 4.04 -11.77
N VAL A 166 0.12 3.39 -10.61
CA VAL A 166 -0.54 3.94 -9.41
C VAL A 166 0.45 3.96 -8.25
N ASP A 167 0.49 5.05 -7.48
CA ASP A 167 1.35 5.15 -6.29
C ASP A 167 0.94 4.09 -5.26
N CYS A 168 1.93 3.33 -4.75
CA CYS A 168 1.69 2.29 -3.76
C CYS A 168 1.02 2.79 -2.47
N LEU A 169 1.18 4.09 -2.13
CA LEU A 169 0.50 4.71 -1.00
C LEU A 169 -1.01 4.81 -1.22
N ASP A 170 -1.47 5.01 -2.46
CA ASP A 170 -2.89 5.01 -2.79
C ASP A 170 -3.44 3.59 -2.84
N LEU A 171 -2.68 2.65 -3.43
CA LEU A 171 -3.04 1.22 -3.46
C LEU A 171 -3.24 0.65 -2.04
N ILE A 172 -2.30 0.88 -1.13
CA ILE A 172 -2.38 0.34 0.24
C ILE A 172 -3.55 0.95 1.03
N ARG A 173 -3.97 2.18 0.70
CA ARG A 173 -5.12 2.86 1.32
C ARG A 173 -6.46 2.33 0.84
N MET A 174 -6.52 1.80 -0.38
CA MET A 174 -7.71 1.16 -0.93
C MET A 174 -7.97 -0.22 -0.31
N LEU A 175 -6.91 -0.92 0.13
CA LEU A 175 -7.06 -2.23 0.74
C LEU A 175 -7.85 -2.17 2.06
N ARG A 176 -8.70 -3.19 2.25
CA ARG A 176 -9.26 -3.49 3.57
C ARG A 176 -8.12 -3.76 4.55
N LYS A 177 -8.23 -3.21 5.77
CA LYS A 177 -7.14 -3.31 6.75
C LYS A 177 -6.85 -4.77 7.15
N GLU A 178 -7.88 -5.62 7.10
CA GLU A 178 -7.84 -7.03 7.46
C GLU A 178 -7.04 -7.88 6.45
N VAL A 179 -6.91 -7.42 5.20
CA VAL A 179 -6.14 -8.15 4.17
C VAL A 179 -4.67 -7.76 4.14
N ILE A 180 -4.26 -6.68 4.82
CA ILE A 180 -2.87 -6.25 4.86
C ILE A 180 -2.08 -7.22 5.74
N THR A 181 -1.15 -7.96 5.13
CA THR A 181 -0.23 -8.89 5.80
C THR A 181 1.18 -8.28 5.89
N PRO A 182 2.12 -8.88 6.66
CA PRO A 182 3.53 -8.48 6.63
C PRO A 182 4.10 -8.41 5.22
N GLU A 183 3.78 -9.38 4.34
CA GLU A 183 4.29 -9.43 2.97
C GLU A 183 3.80 -8.26 2.11
N ILE A 184 2.53 -7.85 2.30
CA ILE A 184 1.98 -6.65 1.65
C ILE A 184 2.65 -5.39 2.19
N ALA A 185 2.85 -5.31 3.51
CA ALA A 185 3.50 -4.16 4.14
C ALA A 185 4.95 -4.00 3.65
N ASP A 186 5.71 -5.10 3.61
CA ASP A 186 7.08 -5.14 3.10
C ASP A 186 7.14 -4.69 1.64
N PHE A 187 6.24 -5.20 0.79
CA PHE A 187 6.14 -4.78 -0.61
C PHE A 187 5.83 -3.29 -0.73
N ALA A 188 4.78 -2.80 -0.05
CA ALA A 188 4.34 -1.41 -0.15
C ALA A 188 5.44 -0.43 0.30
N VAL A 189 6.10 -0.72 1.42
CA VAL A 189 7.20 0.10 1.98
C VAL A 189 8.47 0.02 1.13
N ALA A 190 8.74 -1.12 0.48
CA ALA A 190 9.85 -1.23 -0.49
C ALA A 190 9.66 -0.31 -1.69
N GLN A 191 8.42 -0.12 -2.16
CA GLN A 191 8.11 0.75 -3.29
C GLN A 191 8.05 2.23 -2.89
N ASN A 192 7.41 2.54 -1.76
CA ASN A 192 7.27 3.89 -1.24
C ASN A 192 7.30 3.85 0.30
N GLY A 193 8.33 4.43 0.92
CA GLY A 193 8.49 4.44 2.36
C GLY A 193 7.36 5.15 3.11
N HIS A 194 6.64 6.07 2.45
CA HIS A 194 5.46 6.72 3.02
C HIS A 194 4.29 5.76 3.27
N CYS A 195 4.28 4.58 2.64
CA CYS A 195 3.30 3.52 2.90
C CYS A 195 3.26 3.08 4.36
N LEU A 196 4.37 3.22 5.11
CA LEU A 196 4.43 2.88 6.54
C LEU A 196 3.31 3.55 7.35
N ALA A 197 2.93 4.78 6.98
CA ALA A 197 1.87 5.53 7.64
C ALA A 197 0.47 4.91 7.45
N ALA A 198 0.27 4.11 6.40
CA ALA A 198 -0.98 3.43 6.08
C ALA A 198 -1.03 1.98 6.62
N ILE A 199 0.11 1.41 7.02
CA ILE A 199 0.19 0.05 7.57
C ILE A 199 -0.51 -0.03 8.94
N PRO A 200 -1.34 -1.06 9.20
CA PRO A 200 -1.95 -1.29 10.52
C PRO A 200 -0.94 -1.30 11.67
N LEU A 201 -1.29 -0.69 12.81
CA LEU A 201 -0.36 -0.47 13.93
C LEU A 201 0.34 -1.74 14.44
N HIS A 202 -0.36 -2.88 14.41
CA HIS A 202 0.18 -4.17 14.86
C HIS A 202 1.22 -4.77 13.90
N LEU A 203 1.25 -4.31 12.65
CA LEU A 203 2.24 -4.69 11.63
C LEU A 203 3.38 -3.68 11.51
N GLN A 204 3.25 -2.48 12.06
CA GLN A 204 4.33 -1.51 12.08
C GLN A 204 5.47 -2.00 12.99
N THR A 205 6.65 -2.21 12.41
CA THR A 205 7.86 -2.70 13.11
C THR A 205 9.04 -1.75 12.89
N GLU A 206 10.07 -1.84 13.74
CA GLU A 206 11.33 -1.10 13.53
C GLU A 206 11.99 -1.49 12.20
N ILE A 207 11.87 -2.76 11.77
CA ILE A 207 12.38 -3.25 10.48
C ILE A 207 11.72 -2.47 9.33
N LEU A 208 10.39 -2.37 9.33
CA LEU A 208 9.66 -1.59 8.33
C LEU A 208 10.00 -0.09 8.42
N SER A 209 10.19 0.46 9.62
CA SER A 209 10.65 1.85 9.79
C SER A 209 12.02 2.08 9.15
N CYS A 210 12.96 1.15 9.34
CA CYS A 210 14.27 1.20 8.72
C CYS A 210 14.16 1.11 7.19
N GLN A 211 13.35 0.19 6.68
CA GLN A 211 13.13 0.05 5.24
C GLN A 211 12.48 1.29 4.63
N ALA A 212 11.47 1.86 5.28
CA ALA A 212 10.81 3.08 4.85
C ALA A 212 11.79 4.25 4.70
N THR A 213 12.68 4.41 5.67
CA THR A 213 13.73 5.44 5.62
C THR A 213 14.80 5.16 4.56
N LEU A 214 15.11 3.89 4.25
CA LEU A 214 16.01 3.55 3.15
C LEU A 214 15.38 3.87 1.78
N THR A 215 14.07 3.64 1.64
CA THR A 215 13.33 3.87 0.39
C THR A 215 13.06 5.35 0.12
N SER A 216 12.61 6.10 1.13
CA SER A 216 12.08 7.46 0.95
C SER A 216 12.68 8.50 1.89
N GLY A 217 13.79 8.17 2.56
CA GLY A 217 14.47 9.06 3.50
C GLY A 217 13.67 9.33 4.78
N ASN A 218 14.18 10.25 5.59
CA ASN A 218 13.57 10.59 6.89
C ASN A 218 12.18 11.25 6.80
N SER A 219 11.76 11.74 5.63
CA SER A 219 10.38 12.23 5.44
C SER A 219 9.34 11.14 5.60
N ALA A 220 9.70 9.86 5.41
CA ALA A 220 8.80 8.72 5.62
C ALA A 220 8.28 8.62 7.07
N LEU A 221 9.03 9.14 8.05
CA LEU A 221 8.70 9.04 9.49
C LEU A 221 7.95 10.25 10.05
N LEU A 222 7.58 11.22 9.21
CA LEU A 222 6.90 12.44 9.65
C LEU A 222 5.45 12.22 10.10
N SER A 223 4.80 11.15 9.61
CA SER A 223 3.40 10.88 9.96
C SER A 223 3.22 10.59 11.45
N THR A 224 2.16 11.14 12.03
CA THR A 224 1.72 10.88 13.41
C THR A 224 1.01 9.53 13.56
N THR A 225 0.65 8.88 12.45
CA THR A 225 0.07 7.52 12.44
C THR A 225 1.11 6.42 12.64
N ILE A 226 2.39 6.77 12.54
CA ILE A 226 3.51 5.86 12.75
C ILE A 226 3.81 5.81 14.24
N ARG A 227 3.86 4.61 14.79
CA ARG A 227 4.24 4.34 16.18
C ARG A 227 5.55 5.03 16.57
N GLU A 228 5.55 5.70 17.72
CA GLU A 228 6.73 6.45 18.18
C GLU A 228 7.89 5.55 18.62
N ASP A 229 7.59 4.34 19.09
CA ASP A 229 8.60 3.40 19.58
C ASP A 229 9.44 2.77 18.46
N ILE A 230 8.96 2.80 17.21
CA ILE A 230 9.70 2.29 16.04
C ILE A 230 10.50 3.36 15.30
N LYS A 231 10.33 4.65 15.66
CA LYS A 231 11.12 5.78 15.15
C LYS A 231 12.46 5.87 15.87
N THR A 232 13.28 4.82 15.71
CA THR A 232 14.54 4.65 16.43
C THR A 232 15.67 5.45 15.81
N GLU A 233 16.77 5.60 16.55
CA GLU A 233 18.01 6.19 16.01
C GLU A 233 18.50 5.44 14.76
N THR A 234 18.34 4.11 14.75
CA THR A 234 18.71 3.26 13.60
C THR A 234 17.91 3.64 12.35
N ALA A 235 16.58 3.77 12.48
CA ALA A 235 15.74 4.18 11.37
C ALA A 235 16.11 5.58 10.86
N TYR A 236 16.25 6.56 11.75
CA TYR A 236 16.64 7.91 11.34
C TYR A 236 18.02 7.99 10.67
N ARG A 237 18.95 7.15 11.12
CA ARG A 237 20.29 7.06 10.55
C ARG A 237 20.26 6.49 9.13
N ASN A 238 19.40 5.50 8.88
CA ASN A 238 19.22 4.92 7.54
C ASN A 238 18.64 5.92 6.53
N GLY A 239 17.81 6.86 7.00
CA GLY A 239 17.22 7.89 6.15
C GLY A 239 18.10 9.13 5.93
N LEU A 240 19.34 9.14 6.43
CA LEU A 240 20.31 10.19 6.13
C LEU A 240 20.93 9.99 4.75
N ASP A 241 20.85 11.02 3.92
CA ASP A 241 21.42 11.04 2.58
C ASP A 241 22.62 11.99 2.55
N LYS A 242 23.79 11.50 2.13
CA LYS A 242 25.05 12.26 2.13
C LYS A 242 25.03 13.53 1.28
N ASP A 243 24.15 13.60 0.28
CA ASP A 243 24.08 14.70 -0.68
C ASP A 243 22.91 15.66 -0.36
N LEU A 244 22.04 15.32 0.59
CA LEU A 244 20.85 16.09 0.95
C LEU A 244 20.79 16.42 2.45
N PHE A 245 21.20 17.62 2.84
CA PHE A 245 21.12 18.11 4.23
C PHE A 245 19.70 18.07 4.82
N GLN A 246 18.69 18.23 3.97
CA GLN A 246 17.28 18.16 4.37
C GLN A 246 16.93 16.80 5.03
N SER A 247 17.63 15.72 4.67
CA SER A 247 17.45 14.40 5.29
C SER A 247 17.68 14.43 6.81
N PHE A 248 18.63 15.23 7.30
CA PHE A 248 18.84 15.46 8.73
C PHE A 248 17.78 16.38 9.34
N LEU A 249 17.31 17.37 8.58
CA LEU A 249 16.32 18.33 9.07
C LEU A 249 14.93 17.71 9.27
N TYR A 250 14.60 16.65 8.53
CA TYR A 250 13.38 15.86 8.75
C TYR A 250 13.37 15.09 10.08
N ILE A 251 14.52 14.90 10.73
CA ILE A 251 14.58 14.33 12.07
C ILE A 251 14.07 15.38 13.07
N PRO A 252 13.02 15.09 13.86
CA PRO A 252 12.53 16.01 14.90
C PRO A 252 13.64 16.40 15.88
N LYS A 253 13.68 17.66 16.34
CA LYS A 253 14.79 18.17 17.16
C LYS A 253 15.01 17.37 18.44
N ASP A 254 13.94 16.91 19.07
CA ASP A 254 13.93 16.06 20.27
C ASP A 254 14.45 14.64 20.01
N LYS A 255 14.44 14.19 18.75
CA LYS A 255 14.94 12.87 18.31
C LYS A 255 16.38 12.91 17.77
N ARG A 256 16.98 14.09 17.63
CA ARG A 256 18.36 14.27 17.13
C ARG A 256 19.38 13.87 18.20
N SER A 257 19.60 12.57 18.35
CA SER A 257 20.58 12.04 19.30
C SER A 257 22.00 12.55 19.02
N PRO A 258 22.91 12.51 20.02
CA PRO A 258 24.32 12.83 19.80
C PRO A 258 24.97 12.05 18.65
N GLY A 259 24.60 10.78 18.44
CA GLY A 259 25.10 9.95 17.36
C GLY A 259 24.63 10.41 15.97
N LEU A 260 23.35 10.80 15.85
CA LEU A 260 22.80 11.38 14.63
C LEU A 260 23.42 12.75 14.32
N CYS A 261 23.55 13.61 15.33
CA CYS A 261 24.23 14.90 15.18
C CYS A 261 25.69 14.76 14.77
N LEU A 262 26.40 13.76 15.30
CA LEU A 262 27.78 13.49 14.92
C LEU A 262 27.86 13.02 13.46
N THR A 263 26.91 12.18 13.04
CA THR A 263 26.80 11.74 11.64
C THR A 263 26.52 12.94 10.73
N ALA A 264 25.60 13.82 11.10
CA ALA A 264 25.30 15.04 10.35
C ALA A 264 26.50 15.99 10.26
N LEU A 265 27.28 16.16 11.32
CA LEU A 265 28.52 16.96 11.29
C LEU A 265 29.54 16.41 10.28
N LYS A 266 29.63 15.08 10.14
CA LYS A 266 30.56 14.44 9.21
C LYS A 266 30.09 14.53 7.76
N LEU A 267 28.78 14.39 7.53
CA LEU A 267 28.19 14.49 6.19
C LEU A 267 28.13 15.95 5.70
N PHE A 268 27.82 16.89 6.60
CA PHE A 268 27.51 18.28 6.25
C PHE A 268 28.25 19.30 7.14
N PRO A 269 29.60 19.27 7.17
CA PRO A 269 30.38 20.08 8.10
C PRO A 269 30.14 21.59 7.94
N GLU A 270 30.03 22.08 6.70
CA GLU A 270 29.80 23.50 6.43
C GLU A 270 28.38 23.93 6.83
N GLN A 271 27.37 23.11 6.54
CA GLN A 271 25.98 23.41 6.89
C GLN A 271 25.76 23.43 8.41
N VAL A 272 26.35 22.46 9.13
CA VAL A 272 26.31 22.44 10.60
C VAL A 272 27.02 23.64 11.20
N LYS A 273 28.11 24.10 10.58
CA LYS A 273 28.85 25.30 11.00
C LYS A 273 28.05 26.59 10.74
N LEU A 274 27.39 26.70 9.60
CA LEU A 274 26.56 27.86 9.24
C LEU A 274 25.27 27.94 10.07
N HIS A 275 24.72 26.78 10.45
CA HIS A 275 23.45 26.67 11.17
C HIS A 275 23.59 25.87 12.47
N PRO A 276 24.37 26.32 13.46
CA PRO A 276 24.63 25.54 14.67
C PRO A 276 23.34 25.13 15.40
N ASN A 277 22.29 25.97 15.33
CA ASN A 277 20.97 25.78 15.95
C ASN A 277 20.19 24.53 15.48
N VAL A 278 20.65 23.86 14.41
CA VAL A 278 20.09 22.57 13.98
C VAL A 278 20.49 21.42 14.90
N ILE A 279 21.62 21.55 15.60
CA ILE A 279 22.01 20.62 16.66
C ILE A 279 21.27 21.03 17.95
N PRO A 280 20.69 20.11 18.74
CA PRO A 280 20.05 20.51 19.99
C PRO A 280 21.05 21.04 21.04
N ASP A 281 20.60 21.92 21.94
CA ASP A 281 21.44 22.48 23.00
C ASP A 281 22.06 21.40 23.90
N TYR A 282 21.29 20.38 24.27
CA TYR A 282 21.78 19.27 25.09
C TYR A 282 22.89 18.47 24.40
N VAL A 283 22.92 18.46 23.05
CA VAL A 283 23.97 17.80 22.28
C VAL A 283 25.21 18.68 22.20
N ARG A 284 25.05 19.98 21.88
CA ARG A 284 26.18 20.92 21.78
C ARG A 284 26.93 21.11 23.09
N ASN A 285 26.17 21.26 24.18
CA ASN A 285 26.71 21.67 25.47
C ASN A 285 26.92 20.50 26.45
N GLY A 286 26.36 19.32 26.16
CA GLY A 286 26.52 18.14 26.99
C GLY A 286 27.84 17.40 26.74
N CYS A 287 28.24 16.54 27.67
CA CYS A 287 29.34 15.60 27.47
C CYS A 287 28.82 14.34 26.77
N ASN A 288 29.06 14.23 25.46
CA ASN A 288 28.54 13.16 24.62
C ASN A 288 29.45 12.91 23.41
N VAL A 289 29.11 11.93 22.56
CA VAL A 289 29.94 11.57 21.38
C VAL A 289 30.16 12.75 20.41
N PHE A 290 29.22 13.68 20.31
CA PHE A 290 29.31 14.83 19.41
C PHE A 290 30.31 15.86 19.93
N SER A 291 30.13 16.32 21.17
CA SER A 291 31.02 17.30 21.80
C SER A 291 32.43 16.74 21.99
N LEU A 292 32.54 15.45 22.34
CA LEU A 292 33.83 14.77 22.45
C LEU A 292 34.54 14.68 21.09
N ASN A 293 33.82 14.48 19.98
CA ASN A 293 34.44 14.50 18.65
C ASN A 293 35.04 15.89 18.36
N LEU A 294 34.29 16.96 18.60
CA LEU A 294 34.79 18.33 18.38
C LEU A 294 36.04 18.61 19.22
N GLN A 295 36.04 18.23 20.49
CA GLN A 295 37.20 18.37 21.38
C GLN A 295 38.39 17.55 20.88
N MET A 296 38.18 16.30 20.49
CA MET A 296 39.25 15.43 19.99
C MET A 296 39.85 15.98 18.69
N GLU A 297 39.03 16.42 17.74
CA GLU A 297 39.50 17.03 16.49
C GLU A 297 40.28 18.32 16.76
N GLN A 298 39.85 19.14 17.72
CA GLN A 298 40.56 20.36 18.12
C GLN A 298 41.90 20.07 18.80
N CYS A 299 41.96 19.11 19.72
CA CYS A 299 43.17 18.76 20.46
C CYS A 299 44.20 18.00 19.60
N THR A 300 43.76 17.27 18.58
CA THR A 300 44.65 16.38 17.80
C THR A 300 44.92 16.86 16.38
N GLY A 301 44.00 17.64 15.80
CA GLY A 301 43.98 17.95 14.36
C GLY A 301 43.62 16.75 13.47
N GLU A 302 43.32 15.59 14.05
CA GLU A 302 42.94 14.36 13.34
C GLU A 302 41.40 14.30 13.18
N LYS A 303 40.92 13.60 12.16
CA LYS A 303 39.49 13.31 11.97
C LYS A 303 39.19 11.87 12.38
N PHE A 304 38.04 11.65 12.99
CA PHE A 304 37.62 10.34 13.51
C PHE A 304 36.35 9.86 12.82
N SER A 305 36.12 8.55 12.73
CA SER A 305 34.83 7.99 12.30
C SER A 305 33.81 8.00 13.43
N ASN A 306 32.51 7.85 13.10
CA ASN A 306 31.45 7.70 14.11
C ASN A 306 31.77 6.55 15.06
N THR A 307 32.08 5.38 14.51
CA THR A 307 32.40 4.17 15.28
C THR A 307 33.64 4.35 16.15
N GLN A 308 34.67 5.07 15.70
CA GLN A 308 35.84 5.38 16.53
C GLN A 308 35.43 6.21 17.76
N MET A 309 34.62 7.24 17.56
CA MET A 309 34.17 8.13 18.64
C MET A 309 33.19 7.47 19.60
N GLU A 310 32.25 6.68 19.10
CA GLU A 310 31.33 5.89 19.94
C GLU A 310 32.09 4.89 20.81
N ASN A 311 33.07 4.19 20.23
CA ASN A 311 33.94 3.29 20.97
C ASN A 311 34.77 4.03 22.02
N PHE A 312 35.34 5.18 21.66
CA PHE A 312 36.16 6.00 22.54
C PHE A 312 35.36 6.59 23.71
N TYR A 313 34.17 7.10 23.45
CA TYR A 313 33.22 7.58 24.47
C TYR A 313 32.82 6.46 25.44
N ASN A 314 32.75 5.21 24.96
CA ASN A 314 32.51 4.03 25.78
C ASN A 314 33.80 3.43 26.41
N GLY A 315 34.88 4.20 26.47
CA GLY A 315 36.09 3.86 27.23
C GLY A 315 37.14 3.05 26.47
N LYS A 316 36.92 2.72 25.18
CA LYS A 316 37.97 2.09 24.37
C LYS A 316 39.09 3.10 24.11
N PRO A 317 40.36 2.74 24.34
CA PRO A 317 41.48 3.65 24.12
C PRO A 317 41.64 4.04 22.65
N LEU A 318 42.02 5.29 22.40
CA LEU A 318 42.36 5.81 21.08
C LEU A 318 43.86 6.13 21.02
N LYS A 319 44.53 5.74 19.94
CA LYS A 319 45.92 6.12 19.67
C LYS A 319 45.91 7.39 18.85
N VAL A 320 46.67 8.39 19.29
CA VAL A 320 46.78 9.69 18.60
C VAL A 320 48.25 10.08 18.48
N LYS A 321 48.61 10.70 17.36
CA LYS A 321 50.00 11.11 17.10
C LYS A 321 50.37 12.34 17.90
N HIS A 322 49.43 13.28 18.01
CA HIS A 322 49.60 14.55 18.69
C HIS A 322 48.37 14.86 19.53
N PHE A 323 48.56 15.47 20.70
CA PHE A 323 47.48 15.93 21.55
C PHE A 323 47.90 17.19 22.30
N GLN A 324 47.14 18.27 22.12
CA GLN A 324 47.41 19.58 22.70
C GLN A 324 46.53 19.84 23.93
N ILE A 325 47.13 20.16 25.07
CA ILE A 325 46.44 20.53 26.32
C ILE A 325 47.05 21.81 26.87
N LEU A 326 46.30 22.92 26.89
CA LEU A 326 46.54 24.14 27.70
C LEU A 326 48.01 24.64 27.80
N ASN A 327 48.90 24.30 26.84
CA ASN A 327 50.35 24.61 26.73
C ASN A 327 51.33 23.41 26.73
N LYS A 328 50.85 22.17 26.76
CA LYS A 328 51.66 20.95 26.59
C LYS A 328 51.23 20.18 25.34
N GLN A 329 52.21 19.85 24.50
CA GLN A 329 52.02 18.96 23.38
C GLN A 329 52.51 17.57 23.78
N LEU A 330 51.60 16.59 23.71
CA LEU A 330 51.89 15.19 23.92
C LEU A 330 51.99 14.50 22.55
N SER A 331 52.94 13.58 22.39
CA SER A 331 53.15 12.85 21.15
C SER A 331 53.15 11.34 21.36
N ASN A 332 52.61 10.60 20.38
CA ASN A 332 52.50 9.15 20.38
C ASN A 332 51.91 8.58 21.69
N ILE A 333 50.68 9.01 21.99
CA ILE A 333 49.99 8.64 23.22
C ILE A 333 48.77 7.76 22.94
N VAL A 334 48.38 7.01 23.96
CA VAL A 334 47.07 6.40 24.06
C VAL A 334 46.23 7.28 24.98
N VAL A 335 45.11 7.75 24.47
CA VAL A 335 44.10 8.50 25.22
C VAL A 335 42.98 7.53 25.61
N LYS A 336 42.47 7.65 26.83
CA LYS A 336 41.19 7.08 27.23
C LYS A 336 40.31 8.19 27.79
N PHE A 337 39.01 8.01 27.63
CA PHE A 337 38.01 8.92 28.16
C PHE A 337 37.16 8.20 29.22
N ASP A 338 37.02 8.83 30.38
CA ASP A 338 36.11 8.37 31.44
C ASP A 338 34.84 9.24 31.40
N LYS A 339 33.74 8.68 30.89
CA LYS A 339 32.47 9.40 30.75
C LYS A 339 31.79 9.77 32.08
N ASN A 340 32.14 9.11 33.19
CA ASN A 340 31.56 9.42 34.51
C ASN A 340 32.28 10.60 35.17
N LYS A 341 33.58 10.76 34.87
CA LYS A 341 34.40 11.86 35.38
C LYS A 341 34.55 13.01 34.38
N GLU A 342 34.20 12.76 33.12
CA GLU A 342 34.42 13.66 31.98
C GLU A 342 35.91 14.03 31.79
N GLU A 343 36.80 13.08 32.09
CA GLU A 343 38.25 13.29 32.12
C GLU A 343 39.00 12.43 31.09
N PHE A 344 40.09 12.99 30.57
CA PHE A 344 41.05 12.26 29.75
C PHE A 344 42.16 11.66 30.62
N SER A 345 42.55 10.42 30.29
CA SER A 345 43.77 9.80 30.82
C SER A 345 44.73 9.43 29.68
N PHE A 346 46.02 9.60 29.96
CA PHE A 346 47.08 9.51 28.94
C PHE A 346 48.10 8.44 29.32
N ALA A 347 48.50 7.62 28.35
CA ALA A 347 49.62 6.69 28.49
C ALA A 347 50.59 6.83 27.31
N SER A 348 51.89 6.93 27.59
CA SER A 348 52.90 7.02 26.53
C SER A 348 53.14 5.65 25.88
N LEU A 349 53.22 5.62 24.55
CA LEU A 349 53.56 4.39 23.81
C LEU A 349 55.03 3.97 23.99
N SER A 350 55.92 4.88 24.41
CA SER A 350 57.36 4.63 24.54
C SER A 350 57.76 3.79 25.76
N GLN A 351 56.87 3.59 26.74
CA GLN A 351 57.18 2.78 27.94
C GLN A 351 56.96 1.27 27.78
N LYS A 352 56.35 0.80 26.68
CA LYS A 352 56.04 -0.63 26.48
C LYS A 352 57.12 -1.47 25.77
N GLN A 353 58.23 -0.87 25.30
CA GLN A 353 59.32 -1.63 24.63
C GLN A 353 60.54 -1.96 25.51
N LYS A 354 60.56 -1.57 26.79
CA LYS A 354 61.65 -1.93 27.72
C LYS A 354 61.18 -2.91 28.80
N LYS A 355 60.78 -4.13 28.43
CA LYS A 355 60.76 -5.29 29.35
C LYS A 355 60.46 -6.61 28.61
N THR A 356 61.40 -7.05 27.77
CA THR A 356 61.79 -8.48 27.60
C THR A 356 62.92 -8.58 26.57
N ARG A 357 64.15 -8.36 27.02
CA ARG A 357 65.30 -9.12 26.53
C ARG A 357 66.04 -9.61 27.78
N ARG A 358 65.95 -10.91 28.03
CA ARG A 358 67.01 -11.67 28.68
C ARG A 358 67.26 -12.91 27.83
N ILE A 359 68.55 -13.17 27.69
CA ILE A 359 69.24 -14.14 26.84
C ILE A 359 68.71 -15.55 27.05
#